data_AF-A0A8T4QSI1-F1
#
_entry.id   AF-A0A8T4QSI1-F1
#
_cell.length_a   1.000
_cell.length_b   1.000
_cell.length_c   1.000
_cell.angle_alpha   90.00
_cell.angle_beta   90.00
_cell.angle_gamma   90.00
#
_symmetry.space_group_name_H-M   'P 1'
#
loop_
_entity.id
_entity.type
_entity.pdbx_description
1 polymer ?
#
loop_
_entity_poly.entity_id
_entity_poly.type
_entity_poly.pdbx_seq_one_letter_code
_entity_poly.pdbx_strand_id
1 'polypeptide(L)'
;MRVIDHKISRYLTIAQEIIKKQQEEIIVRGITVQKGKARGLVRIVKTYHDIKRVKVGDILVANTTHPNYLPAMHKAAAFVTNEGGVISPAAIVARELKKPCIVSTKIATQVLKEDTFVEVDATKGIVRILKWK
;
A
#
# COMPACT_ATOMS: atom_id res chain seq x y z
N MET A 1 15.01 46.58 18.09
CA MET A 1 15.60 45.22 17.98
C MET A 1 14.47 44.18 17.98
N ARG A 2 13.64 44.11 16.92
CA ARG A 2 12.49 43.17 16.78
C ARG A 2 12.13 42.95 15.30
N VAL A 3 13.08 42.49 14.48
CA VAL A 3 12.78 42.22 13.05
C VAL A 3 13.32 40.86 12.58
N ILE A 4 13.95 40.09 13.49
CA ILE A 4 14.63 38.83 13.13
C ILE A 4 13.73 37.59 13.33
N ASP A 5 12.65 37.70 14.12
CA ASP A 5 11.85 36.54 14.54
C ASP A 5 10.86 36.01 13.49
N HIS A 6 10.33 36.87 12.61
CA HIS A 6 9.22 36.46 11.74
C HIS A 6 9.66 35.59 10.54
N LYS A 7 10.86 35.81 10.00
CA LYS A 7 11.43 34.97 8.92
C LYS A 7 11.88 33.61 9.45
N ILE A 8 12.53 33.57 10.62
CA ILE A 8 13.02 32.33 11.24
C ILE A 8 11.85 31.40 11.61
N SER A 9 10.76 31.95 12.15
CA SER A 9 9.54 31.19 12.45
C SER A 9 8.92 30.54 11.20
N ARG A 10 8.95 31.22 10.05
CA ARG A 10 8.48 30.68 8.76
C ARG A 10 9.38 29.57 8.21
N TYR A 11 10.71 29.71 8.33
CA TYR A 11 11.65 28.66 7.95
C TYR A 11 11.53 27.40 8.82
N LEU A 12 11.36 27.56 10.13
CA LEU A 12 11.12 26.44 11.06
C LEU A 12 9.81 25.73 10.75
N THR A 13 8.74 26.47 10.43
CA THR A 13 7.44 25.89 10.05
C THR A 13 7.57 25.07 8.76
N ILE A 14 8.23 25.62 7.73
CA ILE A 14 8.46 24.92 6.45
C ILE A 14 9.32 23.67 6.67
N ALA A 15 10.40 23.76 7.46
CA ALA A 15 11.24 22.62 7.79
C ALA A 15 10.48 21.53 8.55
N GLN A 16 9.66 21.90 9.54
CA GLN A 16 8.79 20.97 10.25
C GLN A 16 7.76 20.31 9.34
N GLU A 17 7.20 21.04 8.37
CA GLU A 17 6.22 20.53 7.40
C GLU A 17 6.87 19.56 6.38
N ILE A 18 8.11 19.85 5.96
CA ILE A 18 8.93 18.96 5.12
C ILE A 18 9.28 17.67 5.88
N ILE A 19 9.70 17.78 7.15
CA ILE A 19 10.00 16.61 8.01
C ILE A 19 8.73 15.79 8.28
N LYS A 20 7.57 16.44 8.48
CA LYS A 20 6.28 15.74 8.66
C LYS A 20 5.84 14.99 7.39
N LYS A 21 6.10 15.55 6.21
CA LYS A 21 5.87 14.87 4.91
C LYS A 21 6.80 13.67 4.71
N GLN A 22 7.99 13.66 5.31
CA GLN A 22 8.91 12.53 5.27
C GLN A 22 8.54 11.39 6.22
N GLN A 23 7.55 11.59 7.10
CA GLN A 23 7.12 10.57 8.06
C GLN A 23 6.03 9.63 7.49
N GLU A 24 5.99 9.47 6.17
CA GLU A 24 5.37 8.31 5.53
C GLU A 24 6.37 7.15 5.59
N GLU A 25 6.32 6.41 6.68
CA GLU A 25 7.24 5.31 6.93
C GLU A 25 7.03 4.22 5.86
N ILE A 26 8.09 3.92 5.10
CA ILE A 26 8.07 2.82 4.14
C ILE A 26 8.10 1.53 4.95
N ILE A 27 6.98 0.82 4.96
CA ILE A 27 6.80 -0.37 5.78
C ILE A 27 7.20 -1.64 5.03
N VAL A 28 6.90 -1.66 3.73
CA VAL A 28 7.08 -2.85 2.91
C VAL A 28 7.68 -2.47 1.57
N ARG A 29 8.59 -3.30 1.08
CA ARG A 29 9.12 -3.26 -0.28
C ARG A 29 8.93 -4.61 -0.95
N GLY A 30 8.80 -4.61 -2.27
CA GLY A 30 8.71 -5.85 -3.05
C GLY A 30 8.93 -5.62 -4.53
N ILE A 31 8.63 -6.64 -5.32
CA ILE A 31 8.76 -6.63 -6.76
C ILE A 31 7.49 -6.07 -7.38
N THR A 32 7.64 -5.02 -8.17
CA THR A 32 6.55 -4.46 -8.96
C THR A 32 6.19 -5.39 -10.10
N VAL A 33 4.91 -5.77 -10.18
CA VAL A 33 4.36 -6.47 -11.34
C VAL A 33 3.62 -5.51 -12.26
N GLN A 34 2.77 -4.66 -11.68
CA GLN A 34 1.96 -3.71 -12.40
C GLN A 34 2.12 -2.33 -11.75
N LYS A 35 2.54 -1.35 -12.55
CA LYS A 35 2.81 0.00 -12.09
C LYS A 35 1.51 0.74 -11.76
N GLY A 36 1.63 1.77 -10.94
CA GLY A 36 0.52 2.62 -10.55
C GLY A 36 0.51 2.88 -9.05
N LYS A 37 -0.47 3.68 -8.62
CA LYS A 37 -0.63 4.03 -7.21
C LYS A 37 -2.08 3.83 -6.80
N ALA A 38 -2.28 3.30 -5.61
CA ALA A 38 -3.59 3.15 -4.99
C ALA A 38 -3.51 3.42 -3.50
N ARG A 39 -4.63 3.87 -2.93
CA ARG A 39 -4.78 4.08 -1.48
C ARG A 39 -6.05 3.40 -1.03
N GLY A 40 -6.02 2.83 0.16
CA GLY A 40 -7.18 2.12 0.71
C GLY A 40 -6.86 1.49 2.06
N LEU A 41 -7.89 0.87 2.65
CA LEU A 41 -7.74 0.10 3.87
C LEU A 41 -7.12 -1.26 3.55
N VAL A 42 -6.18 -1.69 4.38
CA VAL A 42 -5.60 -3.04 4.31
C VAL A 42 -6.66 -4.07 4.65
N ARG A 43 -6.81 -5.06 3.76
CA ARG A 43 -7.58 -6.27 3.98
C ARG A 43 -6.70 -7.49 3.82
N ILE A 44 -6.52 -8.24 4.91
CA ILE A 44 -5.68 -9.43 4.92
C ILE A 44 -6.55 -10.63 4.58
N VAL A 45 -6.31 -11.22 3.41
CA VAL A 45 -7.04 -12.39 2.91
C VAL A 45 -6.17 -13.62 3.13
N LYS A 46 -6.56 -14.47 4.09
CA LYS A 46 -5.90 -15.75 4.38
C LYS A 46 -6.73 -16.93 3.91
N THR A 47 -8.06 -16.80 3.97
CA THR A 47 -9.03 -17.85 3.67
C THR A 47 -10.16 -17.34 2.79
N TYR A 48 -10.96 -18.26 2.25
CA TYR A 48 -12.14 -17.93 1.43
C TYR A 48 -13.16 -17.04 2.17
N HIS A 49 -13.29 -17.19 3.49
CA HIS A 49 -14.23 -16.39 4.29
C HIS A 49 -13.85 -14.90 4.31
N ASP A 50 -12.57 -14.58 4.13
CA ASP A 50 -12.06 -13.22 4.15
C ASP A 50 -12.42 -12.42 2.89
N ILE A 51 -12.72 -13.11 1.78
CA ILE A 51 -13.09 -12.50 0.50
C ILE A 51 -14.30 -11.58 0.64
N LYS A 52 -15.27 -11.96 1.49
CA LYS A 52 -16.49 -11.18 1.73
C LYS A 52 -16.21 -9.86 2.46
N ARG A 53 -15.11 -9.78 3.21
CA ARG A 53 -14.70 -8.58 3.97
C ARG A 53 -14.09 -7.51 3.07
N VAL A 54 -13.59 -7.88 1.89
CA VAL A 54 -12.97 -6.95 0.95
C VAL A 54 -14.03 -6.06 0.30
N LYS A 55 -13.89 -4.75 0.49
CA LYS A 55 -14.74 -3.74 -0.12
C LYS A 55 -14.07 -3.12 -1.35
N VAL A 56 -14.88 -2.40 -2.13
CA VAL A 56 -14.37 -1.66 -3.29
C VAL A 56 -13.40 -0.59 -2.82
N GLY A 57 -12.20 -0.56 -3.40
CA GLY A 57 -11.16 0.41 -3.03
C GLY A 57 -10.15 -0.09 -1.99
N ASP A 58 -10.38 -1.23 -1.34
CA ASP A 58 -9.46 -1.77 -0.33
C ASP A 58 -8.15 -2.27 -0.94
N ILE A 59 -7.11 -2.38 -0.13
CA ILE A 59 -5.82 -2.95 -0.52
C ILE A 59 -5.79 -4.40 -0.08
N LEU A 60 -5.78 -5.32 -1.04
CA LEU A 60 -5.75 -6.75 -0.76
C LEU A 60 -4.31 -7.16 -0.41
N VAL A 61 -4.13 -7.68 0.80
CA VAL A 61 -2.87 -8.21 1.30
C VAL A 61 -3.03 -9.72 1.53
N ALA A 62 -2.14 -10.55 0.98
CA ALA A 62 -2.22 -12.00 1.15
C ALA A 62 -0.82 -12.64 1.19
N ASN A 63 -0.67 -13.85 1.74
CA ASN A 63 0.61 -14.56 1.66
C ASN A 63 0.88 -15.00 0.22
N THR A 64 -0.07 -15.74 -0.33
CA THR A 64 -0.15 -16.17 -1.73
C THR A 64 -1.58 -15.94 -2.24
N THR A 65 -1.77 -16.08 -3.54
CA THR A 65 -3.07 -15.84 -4.19
C THR A 65 -3.59 -17.11 -4.84
N HIS A 66 -4.91 -17.29 -4.76
CA HIS A 66 -5.63 -18.40 -5.39
C HIS A 66 -6.67 -17.82 -6.36
N PRO A 67 -7.02 -18.52 -7.47
CA PRO A 67 -8.10 -18.10 -8.36
C PRO A 67 -9.42 -17.78 -7.64
N ASN A 68 -9.69 -18.43 -6.51
CA ASN A 68 -10.87 -18.18 -5.70
C ASN A 68 -10.94 -16.75 -5.15
N TYR A 69 -9.83 -16.01 -5.12
CA TYR A 69 -9.77 -14.63 -4.63
C TYR A 69 -10.17 -13.61 -5.70
N LEU A 70 -10.46 -14.04 -6.93
CA LEU A 70 -10.90 -13.19 -8.03
C LEU A 70 -12.00 -12.19 -7.62
N PRO A 71 -13.09 -12.58 -6.91
CA PRO A 71 -14.12 -11.62 -6.50
C PRO A 71 -13.60 -10.51 -5.58
N ALA A 72 -12.65 -10.82 -4.68
CA ALA A 72 -11.99 -9.82 -3.84
C ALA A 72 -11.02 -8.94 -4.66
N MET A 73 -10.26 -9.55 -5.56
CA MET A 73 -9.32 -8.84 -6.45
C MET A 73 -10.03 -7.86 -7.38
N HIS A 74 -11.25 -8.18 -7.82
CA HIS A 74 -12.09 -7.25 -8.58
C HIS A 74 -12.50 -6.01 -7.77
N LYS A 75 -12.69 -6.13 -6.46
CA LYS A 75 -13.07 -5.01 -5.58
C LYS A 75 -11.86 -4.19 -5.14
N ALA A 76 -10.75 -4.85 -4.82
CA ALA A 76 -9.57 -4.20 -4.28
C ALA A 76 -8.94 -3.20 -5.26
N ALA A 77 -8.36 -2.11 -4.78
CA ALA A 77 -7.68 -1.11 -5.59
C ALA A 77 -6.24 -1.51 -5.97
N ALA A 78 -5.56 -2.29 -5.12
CA ALA A 78 -4.23 -2.82 -5.38
C ALA A 78 -3.98 -4.13 -4.63
N PHE A 79 -2.94 -4.84 -5.06
CA PHE A 79 -2.57 -6.14 -4.52
C PHE A 79 -1.16 -6.10 -3.93
N VAL A 80 -1.01 -6.70 -2.74
CA VAL A 80 0.27 -6.84 -2.05
C VAL A 80 0.41 -8.29 -1.58
N THR A 81 1.45 -9.00 -2.03
CA THR A 81 1.65 -10.39 -1.62
C THR A 81 3.04 -10.64 -1.04
N ASN A 82 3.12 -11.53 -0.04
CA ASN A 82 4.41 -11.95 0.53
C ASN A 82 5.20 -12.79 -0.46
N GLU A 83 4.51 -13.69 -1.15
CA GLU A 83 5.06 -14.63 -2.10
C GLU A 83 4.51 -14.39 -3.50
N GLY A 84 5.12 -15.06 -4.47
CA GLY A 84 4.77 -14.95 -5.88
C GLY A 84 5.76 -14.11 -6.67
N GLY A 85 5.98 -14.52 -7.92
CA GLY A 85 6.83 -13.80 -8.87
C GLY A 85 6.02 -13.05 -9.93
N VAL A 86 6.72 -12.58 -10.95
CA VAL A 86 6.16 -11.81 -12.08
C VAL A 86 5.15 -12.58 -12.95
N ILE A 87 5.07 -13.91 -12.78
CA ILE A 87 4.11 -14.81 -13.46
C ILE A 87 3.09 -15.45 -12.50
N SER A 88 3.05 -15.01 -11.23
CA SER A 88 2.11 -15.56 -10.24
C SER A 88 0.64 -15.27 -10.59
N PRO A 89 -0.33 -16.00 -9.99
CA PRO A 89 -1.75 -15.69 -10.17
C PRO A 89 -2.09 -14.23 -9.84
N ALA A 90 -1.52 -13.67 -8.76
CA ALA A 90 -1.62 -12.25 -8.43
C ALA A 90 -1.14 -11.34 -9.57
N ALA A 91 -0.04 -11.74 -10.22
CA ALA A 91 0.60 -10.96 -11.26
C ALA A 91 -0.22 -10.90 -12.55
N ILE A 92 -0.77 -12.05 -12.96
CA ILE A 92 -1.63 -12.17 -14.13
C ILE A 92 -2.89 -11.31 -13.93
N VAL A 93 -3.61 -11.54 -12.83
CA VAL A 93 -4.85 -10.81 -12.51
C VAL A 93 -4.60 -9.30 -12.36
N ALA A 94 -3.47 -8.89 -11.78
CA ALA A 94 -3.10 -7.46 -11.69
C ALA A 94 -2.99 -6.77 -13.05
N ARG A 95 -2.37 -7.45 -14.01
CA ARG A 95 -2.19 -6.92 -15.37
C ARG A 95 -3.52 -6.84 -16.10
N GLU A 96 -4.34 -7.89 -16.01
CA GLU A 96 -5.68 -7.93 -16.60
C GLU A 96 -6.59 -6.83 -16.05
N LEU A 97 -6.60 -6.64 -14.73
CA LEU A 97 -7.42 -5.63 -14.07
C LEU A 97 -6.79 -4.22 -14.08
N LYS A 98 -5.57 -4.07 -14.61
CA LYS A 98 -4.79 -2.83 -14.62
C LYS A 98 -4.65 -2.19 -13.23
N LYS A 99 -4.45 -3.01 -12.20
CA LYS A 99 -4.34 -2.57 -10.81
C LYS A 99 -2.89 -2.65 -10.31
N PRO A 100 -2.43 -1.67 -9.50
CA PRO A 100 -1.10 -1.71 -8.92
C PRO A 100 -0.87 -3.01 -8.14
N CYS A 101 0.28 -3.64 -8.37
CA CYS A 101 0.59 -4.92 -7.74
C CYS A 101 2.07 -5.02 -7.38
N ILE A 102 2.30 -5.37 -6.10
CA ILE A 102 3.61 -5.64 -5.54
C ILE A 102 3.60 -7.06 -4.97
N VAL A 103 4.55 -7.89 -5.40
CA VAL A 103 4.69 -9.27 -4.96
C VAL A 103 6.04 -9.49 -4.28
N SER A 104 6.27 -10.67 -3.71
CA SER A 104 7.55 -11.03 -3.08
C SER A 104 7.97 -10.07 -1.95
N THR A 105 6.99 -9.53 -1.21
CA THR A 105 7.27 -8.60 -0.10
C THR A 105 7.80 -9.31 1.16
N LYS A 106 7.63 -10.62 1.26
CA LYS A 106 8.01 -11.52 2.38
C LYS A 106 7.35 -11.25 3.74
N ILE A 107 7.05 -9.99 4.06
CA ILE A 107 6.62 -9.56 5.40
C ILE A 107 5.30 -8.78 5.41
N ALA A 108 4.66 -8.51 4.26
CA ALA A 108 3.47 -7.66 4.20
C ALA A 108 2.35 -8.10 5.13
N THR A 109 2.02 -9.40 5.20
CA THR A 109 0.95 -9.88 6.09
C THR A 109 1.28 -9.81 7.58
N GLN A 110 2.55 -9.60 7.93
CA GLN A 110 3.01 -9.52 9.32
C GLN A 110 3.08 -8.07 9.80
N VAL A 111 3.50 -7.16 8.91
CA VAL A 111 3.72 -5.75 9.27
C VAL A 111 2.49 -4.90 8.99
N LEU A 112 1.74 -5.18 7.92
CA LEU A 112 0.47 -4.50 7.66
C LEU A 112 -0.62 -5.08 8.55
N LYS A 113 -1.38 -4.19 9.20
CA LYS A 113 -2.51 -4.56 10.05
C LYS A 113 -3.82 -4.33 9.31
N GLU A 114 -4.82 -5.16 9.60
CA GLU A 114 -6.20 -4.94 9.16
C GLU A 114 -6.66 -3.51 9.46
N ASP A 115 -7.52 -2.96 8.59
CA ASP A 115 -8.12 -1.63 8.74
C ASP A 115 -7.11 -0.47 8.77
N THR A 116 -5.85 -0.70 8.41
CA THR A 116 -4.85 0.35 8.30
C THR A 116 -4.93 1.02 6.94
N PHE A 117 -4.99 2.35 6.90
CA PHE A 117 -4.99 3.10 5.65
C PHE A 117 -3.56 3.19 5.09
N VAL A 118 -3.35 2.72 3.86
CA VAL A 118 -2.03 2.65 3.24
C VAL A 118 -2.04 3.19 1.82
N GLU A 119 -0.87 3.63 1.36
CA GLU A 119 -0.58 3.88 -0.05
C GLU A 119 0.31 2.77 -0.59
N VAL A 120 -0.12 2.15 -1.68
CA VAL A 120 0.68 1.25 -2.50
C VAL A 120 1.20 2.05 -3.69
N ASP A 121 2.51 2.30 -3.73
CA ASP A 121 3.20 2.89 -4.89
C ASP A 121 3.97 1.77 -5.61
N ALA A 122 3.26 1.09 -6.51
CA ALA A 122 3.86 0.02 -7.29
C ALA A 122 4.85 0.57 -8.33
N THR A 123 4.85 1.86 -8.68
CA THR A 123 5.91 2.42 -9.53
C THR A 123 7.27 2.38 -8.83
N LYS A 124 7.28 2.56 -7.51
CA LYS A 124 8.49 2.49 -6.67
C LYS A 124 8.66 1.14 -5.95
N GLY A 125 7.66 0.26 -6.01
CA GLY A 125 7.68 -1.04 -5.32
C GLY A 125 7.59 -0.91 -3.80
N ILE A 126 6.88 0.11 -3.29
CA ILE A 126 6.79 0.40 -1.85
C ILE A 126 5.34 0.50 -1.36
N VAL A 127 5.13 0.16 -0.08
CA VAL A 127 3.89 0.41 0.66
C VAL A 127 4.18 1.30 1.85
N ARG A 128 3.35 2.33 2.04
CA ARG A 128 3.47 3.33 3.12
C ARG A 128 2.19 3.37 3.93
N ILE A 129 2.30 3.46 5.26
CA ILE A 129 1.13 3.71 6.11
C ILE A 129 0.84 5.21 6.09
N LEU A 130 -0.43 5.55 5.82
CA LEU A 130 -0.92 6.90 5.87
C LEU A 130 -1.60 7.11 7.22
N LYS A 131 -1.03 7.97 8.06
CA LYS A 131 -1.68 8.38 9.32
C LYS A 131 -2.76 9.42 8.99
N TRP A 132 -4.00 9.12 9.35
CA TRP A 132 -5.05 10.14 9.36
C TRP A 132 -4.75 11.15 10.49
N LYS A 133 -4.95 12.43 10.21
CA LYS A 133 -4.72 13.54 11.15
C LYS A 133 -6.01 13.92 11.86
#